data_AF-T1AXH1-F1
#
_entry.id   AF-T1AXH1-F1
#
_cell.length_a   1.000
_cell.length_b   1.000
_cell.length_c   1.000
_cell.angle_alpha   90.00
_cell.angle_beta   90.00
_cell.angle_gamma   90.00
#
_symmetry.space_group_name_H-M   'P 1'
#
loop_
_entity.id
_entity.type
_entity.pdbx_description
1 polymer ?
#
loop_
_entity_poly.entity_id
_entity_poly.type
_entity_poly.pdbx_seq_one_letter_code
_entity_poly.pdbx_strand_id
1 'polypeptide(L)'
;YIVVGGDLTGKVLVPIVRDGKRYNLELFGEQKRVKESELEEIEQEIRLNGEYYRIMNRDEYESIQGNPKLIRKIFIEEMLRSLDAFFQKAHSKLQPIGAKMLLLAGNDDYDEVADYIKKNSDETLTEFDKKAVDIEGYSFVGYGYSNKTPWNTPRERDESTIYKELSSLVSRVDADRSVYIMHVPPVDTKIDKAPELTADLKQKVNSGYMAMRSVGSTSVRR
;
A
#
# COMPACT_ATOMS: atom_id res chain seq x y z
N TYR A 1 10.49 -17.67 6.92
CA TYR A 1 9.86 -16.36 7.15
C TYR A 1 9.73 -15.64 5.81
N ILE A 2 8.64 -14.89 5.64
CA ILE A 2 8.39 -13.98 4.51
C ILE A 2 8.24 -12.58 5.12
N VAL A 3 8.80 -11.56 4.49
CA VAL A 3 8.63 -10.17 4.94
C VAL A 3 7.98 -9.37 3.83
N VAL A 4 6.93 -8.64 4.17
CA VAL A 4 6.22 -7.71 3.28
C VAL A 4 6.33 -6.31 3.88
N GLY A 5 7.11 -5.46 3.21
CA GLY A 5 7.60 -4.17 3.71
C GLY A 5 6.78 -2.94 3.31
N GLY A 6 5.46 -3.10 3.14
CA GLY A 6 4.54 -2.01 2.79
C GLY A 6 3.92 -2.13 1.41
N ASP A 7 3.16 -1.09 1.06
CA ASP A 7 2.36 -0.95 -0.16
C ASP A 7 1.49 -2.17 -0.44
N LEU A 8 0.67 -2.51 0.56
CA LEU A 8 -0.22 -3.68 0.53
C LEU A 8 -1.49 -3.43 -0.28
N THR A 9 -1.80 -2.17 -0.58
CA THR A 9 -3.07 -1.76 -1.15
C THR A 9 -2.94 -1.14 -2.55
N GLY A 10 -3.94 -1.38 -3.38
CA GLY A 10 -4.12 -0.73 -4.68
C GLY A 10 -4.50 0.74 -4.58
N LYS A 11 -4.45 1.46 -5.71
CA LYS A 11 -4.62 2.92 -5.78
C LYS A 11 -5.93 3.40 -6.41
N VAL A 12 -6.65 2.51 -7.08
CA VAL A 12 -7.83 2.86 -7.90
C VAL A 12 -9.04 2.07 -7.43
N LEU A 13 -10.17 2.76 -7.31
CA LEU A 13 -11.50 2.16 -7.11
C LEU A 13 -12.34 2.44 -8.35
N VAL A 14 -12.70 1.39 -9.07
CA VAL A 14 -13.54 1.43 -10.28
C VAL A 14 -15.02 1.26 -9.88
N PRO A 15 -15.86 2.30 -10.00
CA PRO A 15 -17.29 2.14 -9.82
C PRO A 15 -17.89 1.39 -11.03
N ILE A 16 -18.64 0.33 -10.76
CA ILE A 16 -19.41 -0.41 -11.76
C ILE A 16 -20.89 -0.09 -11.55
N VAL A 17 -21.45 0.77 -12.40
CA VAL A 17 -22.80 1.33 -12.21
C VAL A 17 -23.82 0.50 -12.97
N ARG A 18 -24.75 -0.12 -12.25
CA ARG A 18 -25.86 -0.89 -12.81
C ARG A 18 -26.89 0.04 -13.45
N ASP A 19 -27.23 -0.25 -14.71
CA ASP A 19 -28.22 0.43 -15.53
C ASP A 19 -29.15 -0.61 -16.17
N GLY A 20 -30.23 -0.94 -15.45
CA GLY A 20 -31.16 -2.01 -15.82
C GLY A 20 -30.48 -3.39 -15.86
N LYS A 21 -30.34 -3.95 -17.07
CA LYS A 21 -29.67 -5.25 -17.34
C LYS A 21 -28.22 -5.11 -17.79
N ARG A 22 -27.65 -3.91 -17.74
CA ARG A 22 -26.28 -3.61 -18.14
C ARG A 22 -25.51 -2.92 -17.02
N TYR A 23 -24.20 -2.87 -17.16
CA TYR A 23 -23.28 -2.25 -16.24
C TYR A 23 -22.38 -1.28 -17.01
N ASN A 24 -22.24 -0.07 -16.51
CA ASN A 24 -21.39 0.97 -17.07
C ASN A 24 -20.18 1.17 -16.15
N LEU A 25 -18.99 1.30 -16.72
CA LEU A 25 -17.77 1.57 -16.00
C LEU A 25 -16.77 2.30 -16.90
N GLU A 26 -15.81 2.99 -16.31
CA GLU A 26 -14.62 3.48 -17.00
C GLU A 26 -13.44 2.59 -16.63
N LEU A 27 -12.75 2.05 -17.63
CA LEU A 27 -11.54 1.25 -17.43
C LEU A 27 -10.49 1.70 -18.44
N PHE A 28 -9.29 2.02 -17.96
CA PHE A 28 -8.19 2.57 -18.78
C PHE A 28 -8.56 3.79 -19.63
N GLY A 29 -9.46 4.64 -19.12
CA GLY A 29 -9.97 5.83 -19.83
C GLY A 29 -11.03 5.53 -20.89
N GLU A 30 -11.45 4.27 -21.03
CA GLU A 30 -12.51 3.86 -21.95
C GLU A 30 -13.81 3.58 -21.21
N GLN A 31 -14.90 4.16 -21.71
CA GLN A 31 -16.25 3.89 -21.22
C GLN A 31 -16.72 2.53 -21.76
N LYS A 32 -16.86 1.55 -20.87
CA LYS A 32 -17.37 0.21 -21.18
C LYS A 32 -18.83 0.09 -20.75
N ARG A 33 -19.63 -0.64 -21.55
CA ARG A 33 -21.01 -1.02 -21.22
C ARG A 33 -21.21 -2.50 -21.46
N VAL A 34 -21.30 -3.27 -20.37
CA VAL A 34 -21.26 -4.73 -20.38
C VAL A 34 -22.57 -5.35 -19.89
N LYS A 35 -22.81 -6.60 -20.25
CA LYS A 35 -23.89 -7.44 -19.72
C LYS A 35 -23.44 -8.13 -18.42
N GLU A 36 -24.41 -8.66 -17.68
CA GLU A 36 -24.14 -9.46 -16.47
C GLU A 36 -23.23 -10.68 -16.73
N SER A 37 -23.36 -11.32 -17.90
CA SER A 37 -22.52 -12.46 -18.30
C SER A 37 -21.04 -12.12 -18.52
N GLU A 38 -20.71 -10.84 -18.69
CA GLU A 38 -19.35 -10.35 -18.93
C GLU A 38 -18.73 -9.76 -17.65
N LEU A 39 -19.51 -9.68 -16.57
CA LEU A 39 -19.12 -8.97 -15.35
C LEU A 39 -17.95 -9.65 -14.63
N GLU A 40 -17.96 -10.99 -14.55
CA GLU A 40 -16.89 -11.74 -13.89
C GLU A 40 -15.53 -11.52 -14.57
N GLU A 41 -15.50 -11.47 -15.91
CA GLU A 41 -14.27 -11.20 -16.67
C GLU A 41 -13.75 -9.78 -16.39
N ILE A 42 -14.63 -8.79 -16.36
CA ILE A 42 -14.28 -7.40 -16.03
C ILE A 42 -13.78 -7.27 -14.59
N GLU A 43 -14.43 -7.91 -13.62
CA GLU A 43 -13.97 -7.92 -12.22
C GLU A 43 -12.58 -8.55 -12.08
N GLN A 44 -12.32 -9.62 -12.82
CA GLN A 44 -10.99 -10.24 -12.87
C GLN A 44 -9.97 -9.31 -13.53
N GLU A 45 -10.31 -8.66 -14.64
CA GLU A 45 -9.47 -7.66 -15.32
C GLU A 45 -9.06 -6.54 -14.34
N ILE A 46 -10.01 -5.97 -13.61
CA ILE A 46 -9.76 -4.93 -12.60
C ILE A 46 -8.80 -5.44 -11.51
N ARG A 47 -9.09 -6.62 -10.93
CA ARG A 47 -8.23 -7.17 -9.86
C ARG A 47 -6.83 -7.56 -10.34
N LEU A 48 -6.67 -8.03 -11.57
CA LEU A 48 -5.36 -8.35 -12.15
C LEU A 48 -4.48 -7.10 -12.31
N ASN A 49 -5.09 -5.93 -12.44
CA ASN A 49 -4.39 -4.64 -12.45
C ASN A 49 -4.12 -4.07 -11.05
N GLY A 50 -4.46 -4.81 -9.98
CA GLY A 50 -4.28 -4.36 -8.60
C GLY A 50 -5.27 -3.27 -8.19
N GLU A 51 -6.37 -3.13 -8.92
CA GLU A 51 -7.42 -2.16 -8.65
C GLU A 51 -8.60 -2.82 -7.90
N TYR A 52 -9.41 -1.98 -7.26
CA TYR A 52 -10.64 -2.40 -6.61
C TYR A 52 -11.84 -2.03 -7.47
N TYR A 53 -12.98 -2.69 -7.24
CA TYR A 53 -14.24 -2.30 -7.83
C TYR A 53 -15.35 -2.30 -6.79
N ARG A 54 -16.40 -1.53 -7.09
CA ARG A 54 -17.67 -1.61 -6.36
C ARG A 54 -18.82 -1.55 -7.33
N ILE A 55 -19.65 -2.60 -7.33
CA ILE A 55 -20.93 -2.58 -8.01
C ILE A 55 -21.91 -1.74 -7.20
N MET A 56 -22.60 -0.83 -7.87
CA MET A 56 -23.59 0.05 -7.27
C MET A 56 -24.71 0.35 -8.27
N ASN A 57 -25.88 0.70 -7.76
CA ASN A 57 -26.94 1.24 -8.61
C ASN A 57 -26.69 2.73 -8.90
N ARG A 58 -27.51 3.31 -9.78
CA ARG A 58 -27.39 4.71 -10.18
C ARG A 58 -27.54 5.69 -9.02
N ASP A 59 -28.55 5.50 -8.17
CA ASP A 59 -28.83 6.38 -7.04
C ASP A 59 -27.69 6.34 -6.01
N GLU A 60 -27.13 5.15 -5.75
CA GLU A 60 -25.95 4.97 -4.91
C GLU A 60 -24.73 5.71 -5.47
N TYR A 61 -24.45 5.56 -6.77
CA TYR A 61 -23.35 6.26 -7.42
C TYR A 61 -23.50 7.78 -7.35
N GLU A 62 -24.69 8.29 -7.69
CA GLU A 62 -25.00 9.73 -7.64
C GLU A 62 -24.92 10.27 -6.20
N SER A 63 -25.26 9.47 -5.18
CA SER A 63 -25.18 9.88 -3.76
C SER A 63 -23.76 10.03 -3.23
N ILE A 64 -22.79 9.31 -3.80
CA ILE A 64 -21.38 9.41 -3.40
C ILE A 64 -20.57 10.32 -4.33
N GLN A 65 -21.09 10.60 -5.52
CA GLN A 65 -20.45 11.46 -6.50
C GLN A 65 -20.20 12.84 -5.90
N GLY A 66 -18.95 13.30 -5.95
CA GLY A 66 -18.55 14.58 -5.36
C GLY A 66 -18.51 14.59 -3.82
N ASN A 67 -18.60 13.44 -3.15
CA ASN A 67 -18.41 13.32 -1.70
C ASN A 67 -17.11 12.55 -1.38
N PRO A 68 -15.96 13.23 -1.25
CA PRO A 68 -14.67 12.58 -1.02
C PRO A 68 -14.62 11.71 0.25
N LYS A 69 -15.42 12.05 1.27
CA LYS A 69 -15.46 11.28 2.52
C LYS A 69 -16.12 9.91 2.32
N LEU A 70 -17.24 9.87 1.59
CA LEU A 70 -17.93 8.61 1.28
C LEU A 70 -17.11 7.76 0.31
N ILE A 71 -16.51 8.39 -0.71
CA ILE A 71 -15.62 7.70 -1.64
C ILE A 71 -14.44 7.07 -0.89
N ARG A 72 -13.76 7.83 -0.02
CA ARG A 72 -12.69 7.31 0.84
C ARG A 72 -13.18 6.15 1.69
N LYS A 73 -14.37 6.26 2.31
CA LYS A 73 -14.92 5.19 3.14
C LYS A 73 -15.09 3.89 2.34
N ILE A 74 -15.71 3.95 1.16
CA ILE A 74 -15.90 2.78 0.28
C ILE A 74 -14.55 2.23 -0.15
N PHE A 75 -13.59 3.10 -0.48
CA PHE A 75 -12.26 2.68 -0.87
C PHE A 75 -11.55 1.89 0.25
N ILE A 76 -11.59 2.38 1.49
CA ILE A 76 -11.09 1.65 2.66
C ILE A 76 -11.83 0.31 2.85
N GLU A 77 -13.17 0.29 2.70
CA GLU A 77 -13.93 -0.96 2.80
C GLU A 77 -13.45 -2.02 1.80
N GLU A 78 -13.20 -1.65 0.54
CA GLU A 78 -12.70 -2.60 -0.47
C GLU A 78 -11.22 -2.97 -0.26
N MET A 79 -10.38 -2.04 0.22
CA MET A 79 -9.01 -2.34 0.65
C MET A 79 -8.99 -3.43 1.73
N LEU A 80 -9.80 -3.25 2.78
CA LEU A 80 -9.86 -4.18 3.90
C LEU A 80 -10.45 -5.54 3.49
N ARG A 81 -11.45 -5.55 2.60
CA ARG A 81 -12.00 -6.79 2.04
C ARG A 81 -10.94 -7.56 1.25
N SER A 82 -10.16 -6.87 0.43
CA SER A 82 -9.07 -7.49 -0.33
C SER A 82 -7.97 -8.02 0.58
N LEU A 83 -7.59 -7.25 1.60
CA LEU A 83 -6.58 -7.65 2.58
C LEU A 83 -7.03 -8.87 3.41
N ASP A 84 -8.30 -8.93 3.81
CA ASP A 84 -8.89 -10.09 4.49
C ASP A 84 -8.78 -11.36 3.63
N ALA A 85 -9.16 -11.27 2.35
CA ALA A 85 -9.05 -12.38 1.41
C ALA A 85 -7.57 -12.81 1.21
N PHE A 86 -6.65 -11.86 1.16
CA PHE A 86 -5.21 -12.13 1.14
C PHE A 86 -4.75 -12.85 2.41
N PHE A 87 -5.17 -12.39 3.60
CA PHE A 87 -4.83 -13.03 4.87
C PHE A 87 -5.36 -14.45 4.94
N GLN A 88 -6.62 -14.70 4.58
CA GLN A 88 -7.19 -16.06 4.54
C GLN A 88 -6.37 -16.98 3.64
N LYS A 89 -5.99 -16.50 2.44
CA LYS A 89 -5.14 -17.25 1.51
C LYS A 89 -3.76 -17.50 2.10
N ALA A 90 -3.12 -16.49 2.70
CA ALA A 90 -1.82 -16.61 3.34
C ALA A 90 -1.84 -17.66 4.46
N HIS A 91 -2.81 -17.61 5.37
CA HIS A 91 -2.98 -18.62 6.41
C HIS A 91 -3.09 -20.04 5.84
N SER A 92 -3.98 -20.23 4.85
CA SER A 92 -4.21 -21.54 4.23
C SER A 92 -2.96 -22.15 3.59
N LYS A 93 -2.00 -21.31 3.16
CA LYS A 93 -0.76 -21.73 2.51
C LYS A 93 0.41 -21.85 3.48
N LEU A 94 0.49 -20.99 4.48
CA LEU A 94 1.65 -20.87 5.36
C LEU A 94 1.53 -21.75 6.61
N GLN A 95 0.34 -21.88 7.19
CA GLN A 95 0.13 -22.70 8.39
C GLN A 95 0.55 -24.16 8.20
N PRO A 96 0.20 -24.86 7.09
CA PRO A 96 0.55 -26.27 6.92
C PRO A 96 2.05 -26.53 6.85
N ILE A 97 2.85 -25.51 6.50
CA ILE A 97 4.31 -25.62 6.38
C ILE A 97 5.04 -24.89 7.52
N GLY A 98 4.31 -24.39 8.53
CA GLY A 98 4.87 -23.64 9.65
C GLY A 98 5.59 -22.35 9.26
N ALA A 99 5.30 -21.81 8.07
CA ALA A 99 5.89 -20.56 7.62
C ALA A 99 5.18 -19.36 8.26
N LYS A 100 5.94 -18.29 8.51
CA LYS A 100 5.45 -17.04 9.09
C LYS A 100 5.67 -15.88 8.13
N MET A 101 4.76 -14.92 8.12
CA MET A 101 4.83 -13.69 7.34
C MET A 101 4.84 -12.49 8.29
N LEU A 102 5.81 -11.61 8.11
CA LEU A 102 5.90 -10.32 8.77
C LEU A 102 5.35 -9.23 7.85
N LEU A 103 4.48 -8.38 8.37
CA LEU A 103 3.77 -7.35 7.62
C LEU A 103 3.90 -5.97 8.28
N LEU A 104 4.18 -4.97 7.47
CA LEU A 104 4.01 -3.56 7.86
C LEU A 104 3.30 -2.81 6.74
N ALA A 105 2.59 -1.73 7.10
CA ALA A 105 1.92 -0.84 6.16
C ALA A 105 2.90 0.23 5.66
N GLY A 106 2.96 0.44 4.34
CA GLY A 106 3.81 1.44 3.69
C GLY A 106 3.25 2.86 3.80
N ASN A 107 3.73 3.76 2.95
CA ASN A 107 3.26 5.14 2.94
C ASN A 107 1.90 5.29 2.23
N ASP A 108 1.64 4.47 1.21
CA ASP A 108 0.39 4.44 0.43
C ASP A 108 -0.78 3.77 1.19
N ASP A 109 -0.47 2.92 2.16
CA ASP A 109 -1.48 2.26 2.99
C ASP A 109 -2.10 3.26 3.99
N TYR A 110 -3.41 3.22 4.20
CA TYR A 110 -4.04 4.09 5.22
C TYR A 110 -3.80 3.58 6.64
N ASP A 111 -3.94 4.46 7.65
CA ASP A 111 -3.86 4.05 9.06
C ASP A 111 -4.90 2.96 9.41
N GLU A 112 -6.09 2.97 8.79
CA GLU A 112 -7.07 1.90 8.92
C GLU A 112 -6.56 0.54 8.43
N VAL A 113 -5.69 0.53 7.41
CA VAL A 113 -5.04 -0.70 6.91
C VAL A 113 -4.02 -1.18 7.93
N ALA A 114 -3.17 -0.28 8.45
CA ALA A 114 -2.21 -0.62 9.49
C ALA A 114 -2.88 -1.17 10.77
N ASP A 115 -3.96 -0.53 11.22
CA ASP A 115 -4.76 -0.97 12.36
C ASP A 115 -5.40 -2.35 12.11
N TYR A 116 -5.84 -2.60 10.87
CA TYR A 116 -6.38 -3.91 10.48
C TYR A 116 -5.31 -5.01 10.52
N ILE A 117 -4.10 -4.77 10.01
CA ILE A 117 -2.98 -5.73 10.10
C ILE A 117 -2.68 -6.03 11.56
N LYS A 118 -2.57 -4.99 12.40
CA LYS A 118 -2.30 -5.13 13.83
C LYS A 118 -3.37 -5.93 14.56
N LYS A 119 -4.65 -5.68 14.26
CA LYS A 119 -5.79 -6.38 14.88
C LYS A 119 -5.84 -7.86 14.52
N ASN A 120 -5.43 -8.21 13.30
CA ASN A 120 -5.42 -9.57 12.80
C ASN A 120 -4.03 -10.24 12.90
N SER A 121 -3.11 -9.63 13.66
CA SER A 121 -1.79 -10.18 13.87
C SER A 121 -1.86 -11.43 14.76
N ASP A 122 -1.18 -12.50 14.35
CA ASP A 122 -1.05 -13.76 15.07
C ASP A 122 0.31 -14.44 14.82
N GLU A 123 0.43 -15.74 15.13
CA GLU A 123 1.65 -16.53 14.95
C GLU A 123 2.06 -16.74 13.49
N THR A 124 1.10 -16.69 12.56
CA THR A 124 1.32 -16.88 11.12
C THR A 124 1.56 -15.55 10.42
N LEU A 125 0.73 -14.54 10.71
CA LEU A 125 0.82 -13.20 10.14
C LEU A 125 1.13 -12.20 11.26
N THR A 126 2.35 -11.70 11.32
CA THR A 126 2.81 -10.85 12.41
C THR A 126 3.01 -9.40 11.96
N GLU A 127 2.30 -8.47 12.59
CA GLU A 127 2.48 -7.04 12.39
C GLU A 127 3.75 -6.54 13.11
N PHE A 128 4.58 -5.75 12.44
CA PHE A 128 5.84 -5.27 13.00
C PHE A 128 6.21 -3.83 12.63
N ASP A 129 5.24 -2.99 12.28
CA ASP A 129 5.47 -1.57 12.04
C ASP A 129 5.88 -0.83 13.32
N LYS A 130 6.96 -0.05 13.23
CA LYS A 130 7.60 0.66 14.35
C LYS A 130 7.96 -0.26 15.52
N LYS A 131 8.32 -1.51 15.22
CA LYS A 131 8.66 -2.55 16.19
C LYS A 131 9.89 -3.32 15.74
N ALA A 132 10.49 -4.02 16.70
CA ALA A 132 11.50 -5.03 16.45
C ALA A 132 10.94 -6.40 16.86
N VAL A 133 11.21 -7.43 16.05
CA VAL A 133 10.82 -8.82 16.31
C VAL A 133 12.07 -9.70 16.25
N ASP A 134 12.26 -10.57 17.23
CA ASP A 134 13.38 -11.52 17.20
C ASP A 134 13.05 -12.70 16.28
N ILE A 135 13.97 -13.00 15.36
CA ILE A 135 13.95 -14.20 14.55
C ILE A 135 15.33 -14.83 14.61
N GLU A 136 15.42 -16.00 15.25
CA GLU A 136 16.65 -16.79 15.33
C GLU A 136 17.85 -15.97 15.87
N GLY A 137 17.60 -15.08 16.83
CA GLY A 137 18.62 -14.21 17.43
C GLY A 137 19.00 -12.98 16.62
N TYR A 138 18.26 -12.66 15.55
CA TYR A 138 18.35 -11.41 14.81
C TYR A 138 17.11 -10.53 15.07
N SER A 139 17.33 -9.25 15.30
CA SER A 139 16.25 -8.26 15.44
C SER A 139 15.80 -7.76 14.06
N PHE A 140 14.56 -8.07 13.67
CA PHE A 140 13.92 -7.55 12.47
C PHE A 140 13.18 -6.27 12.84
N VAL A 141 13.67 -5.13 12.37
CA VAL A 141 13.17 -3.80 12.71
C VAL A 141 12.32 -3.25 11.57
N GLY A 142 11.03 -3.07 11.78
CA GLY A 142 10.10 -2.56 10.78
C GLY A 142 9.79 -1.08 10.95
N TYR A 143 9.77 -0.33 9.84
CA TYR A 143 9.29 1.05 9.81
C TYR A 143 8.62 1.37 8.48
N GLY A 144 7.31 1.64 8.52
CA GLY A 144 6.48 1.80 7.33
C GLY A 144 6.28 3.22 6.82
N TYR A 145 6.55 4.25 7.63
CA TYR A 145 6.36 5.63 7.21
C TYR A 145 7.44 6.09 6.22
N SER A 146 7.07 6.94 5.27
CA SER A 146 8.03 7.65 4.41
C SER A 146 8.22 9.11 4.82
N ASN A 147 9.26 9.75 4.26
CA ASN A 147 9.33 11.20 4.20
C ASN A 147 8.24 11.76 3.27
N LYS A 148 8.07 13.08 3.28
CA LYS A 148 7.03 13.75 2.49
C LYS A 148 7.22 13.50 0.99
N THR A 149 6.14 13.08 0.33
CA THR A 149 6.13 12.84 -1.13
C THR A 149 5.29 13.91 -1.84
N PRO A 150 5.45 14.08 -3.17
CA PRO A 150 4.58 14.95 -3.96
C PRO A 150 3.10 14.50 -3.96
N TRP A 151 2.82 13.25 -3.60
CA TRP A 151 1.48 12.65 -3.64
C TRP A 151 0.68 12.88 -2.37
N ASN A 152 1.30 13.35 -1.29
CA ASN A 152 0.69 13.47 0.03
C ASN A 152 0.00 12.17 0.46
N THR A 153 0.76 11.07 0.40
CA THR A 153 0.30 9.73 0.75
C THR A 153 -0.13 9.66 2.22
N PRO A 154 -1.00 8.70 2.60
CA PRO A 154 -1.59 8.66 3.93
C PRO A 154 -0.58 8.63 5.09
N ARG A 155 0.55 7.94 4.93
CA ARG A 155 1.51 7.69 6.02
C ARG A 155 2.88 8.30 5.74
N GLU A 156 2.93 9.63 5.83
CA GLU A 156 4.17 10.42 5.68
C GLU A 156 4.51 11.26 6.91
N ARG A 157 5.79 11.30 7.27
CA ARG A 157 6.34 12.11 8.37
C ARG A 157 7.40 13.08 7.85
N ASP A 158 7.65 14.15 8.61
CA ASP A 158 8.84 14.96 8.37
C ASP A 158 10.10 14.19 8.83
N GLU A 159 11.26 14.54 8.26
CA GLU A 159 12.52 13.87 8.56
C GLU A 159 12.88 13.91 10.06
N SER A 160 12.59 15.01 10.76
CA SER A 160 12.93 15.09 12.19
C SER A 160 12.12 14.10 13.04
N THR A 161 10.85 13.87 12.67
CA THR A 161 10.00 12.85 13.27
C THR A 161 10.51 11.45 12.94
N ILE A 162 10.84 11.17 11.68
CA ILE A 162 11.39 9.86 11.26
C ILE A 162 12.67 9.56 12.05
N TYR A 163 13.62 10.50 12.08
CA TYR A 163 14.88 10.33 12.80
C TYR A 163 14.66 10.04 14.28
N LYS A 164 13.75 10.75 14.94
CA LYS A 164 13.43 10.54 16.36
C LYS A 164 12.83 9.15 16.61
N GLU A 165 11.87 8.73 15.79
CA GLU A 165 11.21 7.44 15.91
C GLU A 165 12.20 6.29 15.66
N LEU A 166 12.97 6.36 14.56
CA LEU A 166 13.99 5.38 14.23
C LEU A 166 15.07 5.32 15.31
N SER A 167 15.62 6.46 15.76
CA SER A 167 16.62 6.50 16.84
C SER A 167 16.12 5.79 18.11
N SER A 168 14.85 6.01 18.47
CA SER A 168 14.26 5.35 19.65
C SER A 168 14.06 3.84 19.44
N LEU A 169 13.79 3.40 18.22
CA LEU A 169 13.61 2.00 17.86
C LEU A 169 14.95 1.26 17.81
N VAL A 170 15.93 1.82 17.10
CA VAL A 170 17.25 1.19 16.87
C VAL A 170 18.13 1.18 18.11
N SER A 171 17.96 2.12 19.03
CA SER A 171 18.69 2.14 20.33
C SER A 171 18.35 0.96 21.25
N ARG A 172 17.36 0.15 20.91
CA ARG A 172 16.90 -1.00 21.69
C ARG A 172 17.35 -2.34 21.12
N VAL A 173 18.07 -2.35 20.01
CA VAL A 173 18.51 -3.56 19.32
C VAL A 173 20.02 -3.58 19.15
N ASP A 174 20.59 -4.77 19.00
CA ASP A 174 21.98 -4.95 18.63
C ASP A 174 22.15 -4.70 17.13
N ALA A 175 22.86 -3.63 16.77
CA ALA A 175 23.03 -3.22 15.38
C ALA A 175 23.72 -4.29 14.52
N ASP A 176 24.65 -5.06 15.09
CA ASP A 176 25.39 -6.12 14.38
C ASP A 176 24.54 -7.38 14.16
N ARG A 177 23.38 -7.45 14.84
CA ARG A 177 22.41 -8.54 14.75
C ARG A 177 21.02 -8.04 14.40
N SER A 178 20.95 -7.03 13.51
CA SER A 178 19.67 -6.46 13.08
C SER A 178 19.49 -6.49 11.57
N VAL A 179 18.25 -6.72 11.15
CA VAL A 179 17.77 -6.56 9.79
C VAL A 179 16.76 -5.41 9.78
N TYR A 180 17.06 -4.35 9.02
CA TYR A 180 16.23 -3.16 8.96
C TYR A 180 15.32 -3.21 7.73
N ILE A 181 14.01 -3.23 7.96
CA ILE A 181 12.98 -3.23 6.94
C ILE A 181 12.31 -1.85 6.95
N MET A 182 12.91 -0.96 6.17
CA MET A 182 12.49 0.43 6.02
C MET A 182 11.73 0.57 4.72
N HIS A 183 10.48 1.03 4.80
CA HIS A 183 9.66 1.22 3.61
C HIS A 183 10.26 2.29 2.68
N VAL A 184 10.63 3.46 3.24
CA VAL A 184 11.38 4.48 2.49
C VAL A 184 12.87 4.12 2.43
N PRO A 185 13.50 4.12 1.24
CA PRO A 185 14.93 3.83 1.13
C PRO A 185 15.78 4.99 1.69
N PRO A 186 17.03 4.72 2.10
CA PRO A 186 17.99 5.77 2.43
C PRO A 186 18.29 6.64 1.21
N VAL A 187 18.34 7.96 1.42
CA VAL A 187 18.67 8.92 0.36
C VAL A 187 20.05 8.69 -0.24
N ASP A 188 20.23 9.05 -1.51
CA ASP A 188 21.49 8.99 -2.25
C ASP A 188 22.06 7.57 -2.33
N THR A 189 21.20 6.62 -2.65
CA THR A 189 21.56 5.23 -2.90
C THR A 189 21.11 4.81 -4.31
N LYS A 190 21.32 3.55 -4.68
CA LYS A 190 20.83 3.05 -5.98
C LYS A 190 19.32 2.76 -5.95
N ILE A 191 18.78 2.52 -4.76
CA ILE A 191 17.40 2.08 -4.54
C ILE A 191 16.44 3.24 -4.24
N ASP A 192 16.94 4.48 -4.18
CA ASP A 192 16.13 5.69 -3.92
C ASP A 192 15.91 6.56 -5.15
N LYS A 193 16.23 6.06 -6.35
CA LYS A 193 16.11 6.80 -7.59
C LYS A 193 14.70 6.70 -8.15
N ALA A 194 14.03 7.84 -8.30
CA ALA A 194 12.72 7.96 -8.94
C ALA A 194 12.73 9.07 -10.01
N PRO A 195 11.80 9.02 -10.98
CA PRO A 195 11.62 10.10 -11.95
C PRO A 195 11.42 11.44 -11.24
N GLU A 196 12.16 12.44 -11.68
CA GLU A 196 11.93 13.81 -11.26
C GLU A 196 10.60 14.30 -11.83
N LEU A 197 9.78 14.92 -11.00
CA LEU A 197 8.48 15.46 -11.40
C LEU A 197 8.54 16.97 -11.64
N THR A 198 7.74 17.45 -12.58
CA THR A 198 7.36 18.85 -12.74
C THR A 198 6.36 19.27 -11.65
N ALA A 199 6.05 20.57 -11.58
CA ALA A 199 5.05 21.09 -10.62
C ALA A 199 3.63 20.52 -10.85
N ASP A 200 3.31 20.10 -12.09
CA ASP A 200 2.07 19.42 -12.45
C ASP A 200 2.17 17.88 -12.38
N LEU A 201 3.15 17.35 -11.62
CA LEU A 201 3.35 15.91 -11.35
C LEU A 201 3.64 15.05 -12.59
N LYS A 202 4.13 15.65 -13.68
CA LYS A 202 4.58 14.92 -14.88
C LYS A 202 6.06 14.58 -14.77
N GLN A 203 6.46 13.46 -15.34
CA GLN A 203 7.85 13.05 -15.39
C GLN A 203 8.66 14.00 -16.28
N LYS A 204 9.77 14.52 -15.76
CA LYS A 204 10.71 15.34 -16.52
C LYS A 204 11.56 14.46 -17.44
N VAL A 205 11.72 14.91 -18.68
CA VAL A 205 12.57 14.28 -19.69
C VAL A 205 13.66 15.25 -20.09
N ASN A 206 14.92 14.84 -19.94
CA ASN A 206 16.11 15.60 -20.32
C ASN A 206 16.84 14.87 -21.44
N SER A 207 17.01 15.52 -22.59
CA SER A 207 17.74 14.98 -23.76
C SER A 207 17.30 13.56 -24.18
N GLY A 208 15.99 13.28 -24.09
CA GLY A 208 15.39 11.99 -24.47
C GLY A 208 15.42 10.91 -23.36
N TYR A 209 15.99 11.19 -22.20
CA TYR A 209 16.01 10.27 -21.04
C TYR A 209 15.18 10.82 -19.88
N MET A 210 14.56 9.93 -19.11
CA MET A 210 13.89 10.33 -17.87
C MET A 210 14.90 10.93 -16.90
N ALA A 211 14.64 12.15 -16.44
CA ALA A 211 15.43 12.76 -15.38
C ALA A 211 15.17 12.01 -14.07
N MET A 212 16.22 11.57 -13.39
CA MET A 212 16.12 10.81 -12.14
C MET A 212 16.67 11.64 -10.99
N ARG A 213 16.06 11.54 -9.81
CA ARG A 213 16.54 12.18 -8.57
C ARG A 213 16.47 11.22 -7.39
N SER A 214 17.27 11.51 -6.37
CA SER A 214 17.12 10.91 -5.04
C SER A 214 15.80 11.35 -4.41
N VAL A 215 15.02 10.39 -3.92
CA VAL A 215 13.77 10.63 -3.17
C VAL A 215 13.76 9.95 -1.79
N GLY A 216 14.85 9.25 -1.43
CA GLY A 216 14.94 8.55 -0.16
C GLY A 216 14.97 9.48 1.05
N SER A 217 14.90 8.89 2.23
CA SER A 217 14.94 9.61 3.50
C SER A 217 16.38 9.91 3.93
N THR A 218 16.62 11.17 4.31
CA THR A 218 17.88 11.59 4.94
C THR A 218 18.04 10.98 6.34
N SER A 219 16.92 10.72 7.03
CA SER A 219 16.91 10.11 8.35
C SER A 219 17.22 8.62 8.32
N VAL A 220 16.68 7.88 7.34
CA VAL A 220 17.02 6.45 7.15
C VAL A 220 18.48 6.26 6.74
N ARG A 221 19.10 7.27 6.12
CA ARG A 221 20.51 7.24 5.72
C ARG A 221 21.48 7.39 6.90
N ARG A 222 21.05 7.98 8.00
CA ARG A 222 21.89 8.29 9.17
C ARG A 222 21.87 7.15 10.17
#